data_AF-A0A920FVK9-F1
#
_entry.id   AF-A0A920FVK9-F1
#
_cell.length_a   1.000
_cell.length_b   1.000
_cell.length_c   1.000
_cell.angle_alpha   90.00
_cell.angle_beta   90.00
_cell.angle_gamma   90.00
#
_symmetry.space_group_name_H-M   'P 1'
#
loop_
_entity.id
_entity.type
_entity.pdbx_description
1 polymer ?
#
loop_
_entity_poly.entity_id
_entity_poly.type
_entity_poly.pdbx_seq_one_letter_code
_entity_poly.pdbx_strand_id
1 'polypeptide(L)' 'MTNIGITGGGNDTHMVYVDGEKSHRIQNEDLVEYLVKTIENKVEEIHN' A
#
# COMPACT_ATOMS: atom_id res chain seq x y z
N MET A 1 14.10 0.54 6.35
CA MET A 1 13.11 1.49 5.77
C MET A 1 11.87 0.67 5.43
N THR A 2 10.66 1.21 5.59
CA THR A 2 9.42 0.45 5.38
C THR A 2 9.10 0.34 3.89
N ASN A 3 8.89 -0.88 3.37
CA ASN A 3 8.58 -1.07 1.94
C ASN A 3 7.15 -0.64 1.60
N ILE A 4 6.16 -1.07 2.38
CA ILE A 4 4.76 -0.67 2.19
C ILE A 4 4.24 -0.16 3.53
N GLY A 5 3.77 1.08 3.54
CA GLY A 5 3.19 1.73 4.72
C GLY A 5 1.74 2.14 4.47
N ILE A 6 0.92 2.07 5.52
CA ILE A 6 -0.48 2.51 5.49
C ILE A 6 -0.82 3.31 6.73
N THR A 7 -1.62 4.36 6.57
CA THR A 7 -2.20 5.11 7.67
C THR A 7 -3.70 5.32 7.46
N GLY A 8 -4.45 5.51 8.56
CA GLY A 8 -5.84 5.93 8.49
C GLY A 8 -5.98 7.33 7.88
N GLY A 9 -7.04 7.56 7.09
CA GLY A 9 -7.25 8.81 6.36
C GLY A 9 -8.58 9.51 6.62
N GLY A 10 -9.49 8.89 7.39
CA GLY A 10 -10.87 9.35 7.56
C GLY A 10 -11.71 9.18 6.29
N ASN A 11 -13.04 9.32 6.40
CA ASN A 11 -13.99 9.17 5.29
C ASN A 11 -13.78 7.88 4.48
N ASP A 12 -13.61 6.75 5.18
CA ASP A 12 -13.37 5.43 4.58
C ASP A 12 -12.19 5.38 3.60
N THR A 13 -11.16 6.22 3.84
CA THR A 13 -9.91 6.22 3.08
C THR A 13 -8.68 5.94 3.93
N HIS A 14 -7.63 5.50 3.26
CA HIS A 14 -6.29 5.27 3.79
C HIS A 14 -5.24 5.95 2.93
N MET A 15 -4.12 6.41 3.52
CA MET A 15 -2.96 6.89 2.76
C MET A 15 -1.93 5.76 2.65
N VAL A 16 -1.46 5.53 1.43
CA VAL A 16 -0.45 4.51 1.12
C VAL A 16 0.92 5.16 0.91
N TYR A 17 1.94 4.46 1.40
CA TYR A 17 3.35 4.80 1.24
C TYR A 17 4.10 3.62 0.61
N VAL A 18 4.98 3.90 -0.34
CA VAL A 18 5.83 2.90 -1.01
C VAL A 18 7.29 3.33 -0.86
N ASP A 19 8.12 2.43 -0.34
CA ASP A 19 9.53 2.63 0.00
C ASP A 19 9.78 3.89 0.86
N GLY A 20 8.85 4.15 1.77
CA GLY A 20 8.87 5.30 2.68
C GLY A 20 8.29 6.60 2.09
N GLU A 21 8.01 6.63 0.78
CA GLU A 21 7.48 7.81 0.10
C GLU A 21 5.96 7.77 -0.02
N LYS A 22 5.33 8.94 0.05
CA LYS A 22 3.87 9.05 -0.08
C LYS A 22 3.45 8.70 -1.52
N SER A 23 2.48 7.79 -1.66
CA SER A 23 1.99 7.34 -2.97
C SER A 23 0.61 7.92 -3.29
N HIS A 24 -0.46 7.39 -2.70
CA HIS A 24 -1.84 7.80 -3.01
C HIS A 24 -2.81 7.44 -1.87
N ARG A 25 -4.08 7.88 -2.00
CA ARG A 25 -5.18 7.44 -1.13
C ARG A 25 -5.94 6.29 -1.76
N ILE A 26 -6.44 5.38 -0.94
CA ILE A 26 -7.30 4.26 -1.33
C ILE A 26 -8.56 4.21 -0.46
N GLN A 27 -9.67 3.73 -1.02
CA GLN A 27 -10.91 3.48 -0.29
C GLN A 27 -10.83 2.17 0.50
N ASN A 28 -11.61 2.04 1.58
CA ASN A 28 -11.66 0.82 2.41
C ASN A 28 -12.04 -0.42 1.60
N GLU A 29 -12.99 -0.30 0.67
CA GLU A 29 -13.52 -1.41 -0.13
C GLU A 29 -12.45 -2.05 -1.02
N ASP A 30 -11.48 -1.26 -1.49
CA ASP A 30 -10.40 -1.72 -2.37
C ASP A 30 -9.14 -2.12 -1.60
N LEU A 31 -9.09 -1.88 -0.29
CA LEU A 31 -7.85 -1.91 0.48
C LEU A 31 -7.17 -3.29 0.47
N VAL A 32 -7.94 -4.35 0.73
CA VAL A 32 -7.39 -5.69 0.90
C VAL A 32 -6.80 -6.20 -0.41
N GLU A 33 -7.58 -6.13 -1.49
CA GLU A 33 -7.15 -6.55 -2.83
C GLU A 33 -5.91 -5.79 -3.29
N TYR A 34 -5.91 -4.47 -3.09
CA TYR A 34 -4.77 -3.62 -3.40
C TYR A 34 -3.51 -4.02 -2.62
N LEU A 35 -3.62 -4.26 -1.30
CA LEU A 35 -2.47 -4.62 -0.48
C LEU A 35 -1.87 -5.95 -0.89
N VAL A 36 -2.70 -6.96 -1.17
CA VAL A 36 -2.25 -8.28 -1.65
C VAL A 36 -1.41 -8.11 -2.91
N LYS A 37 -1.98 -7.48 -3.95
CA LYS A 37 -1.30 -7.25 -5.22
C LYS A 37 0.00 -6.45 -5.05
N THR A 38 -0.02 -5.43 -4.20
CA THR A 38 1.15 -4.56 -3.97
C THR A 38 2.29 -5.33 -3.29
N ILE A 39 1.96 -6.19 -2.31
CA ILE A 39 2.95 -7.01 -1.61
C ILE A 39 3.53 -8.06 -2.56
N GLU A 40 2.69 -8.76 -3.33
CA GLU A 40 3.12 -9.77 -4.30
C GLU A 40 4.11 -9.17 -5.32
N ASN A 41 3.74 -8.05 -5.95
CA ASN A 41 4.63 -7.34 -6.87
C ASN A 41 5.97 -6.96 -6.21
N LYS A 42 5.95 -6.49 -4.96
CA LYS A 42 7.18 -6.09 -4.26
C LYS A 42 8.07 -7.30 -3.95
N VAL A 43 7.47 -8.44 -3.62
CA VAL A 43 8.21 -9.70 -3.41
C VAL A 43 8.85 -10.16 -4.73
N GLU A 44 8.13 -10.08 -5.85
CA GLU A 44 8.69 -10.38 -7.18
C GLU A 44 9.87 -9.46 -7.53
N GLU A 45 9.78 -8.16 -7.25
CA GLU A 45 10.90 -7.23 -7.46
C GLU A 45 12.13 -7.54 -6.61
N ILE A 46 11.93 -8.00 -5.36
CA ILE A 46 13.04 -8.26 -4.41
C ILE A 46 13.73 -9.60 -4.70
N HIS A 47 13.01 -10.59 -5.22
CA HIS A 47 13.51 -11.95 -5.44
C HIS A 47 13.84 -12.29 -6.90
N ASN A 48 13.71 -11.34 -7.83
CA ASN A 48 14.23 -11.43 -9.20
C ASN A 48 15.66 -10.87 -9.28
#